data_AF-A0A1G5FLM7-F1
#
_entry.id   AF-A0A1G5FLM7-F1
#
_cell.length_a   1.000
_cell.length_b   1.000
_cell.length_c   1.000
_cell.angle_alpha   90.00
_cell.angle_beta   90.00
_cell.angle_gamma   90.00
#
_symmetry.space_group_name_H-M   'P 1'
#
loop_
_entity.id
_entity.type
_entity.pdbx_description
1 polymer ?
#
loop_
_entity_poly.entity_id
_entity_poly.type
_entity_poly.pdbx_seq_one_letter_code
_entity_poly.pdbx_strand_id
1 'polypeptide(L)'
;MNYLMALLIGILLALFIHLNGLLSIYTDVYSSSLIVHFIGMLGAISIVKLKGEKSKKQAVYPFYFYSGGVLGALIVVVNNISFQWLGVSVTVAFILLGQIAASLVVDNFGLLGMKKIPQKMEQVPGFLLIILGVIIMMIG
;
A
#
# COMPACT_ATOMS: atom_id res chain seq x y z
N MET A 1 4.45 19.25 -2.70
CA MET A 1 3.75 18.01 -3.10
C MET A 1 2.45 17.97 -2.30
N ASN A 2 1.31 18.05 -2.97
CA ASN A 2 0.08 18.58 -2.38
C ASN A 2 -0.57 17.55 -1.44
N TYR A 3 -0.90 17.93 -0.20
CA TYR A 3 -1.64 17.08 0.76
C TYR A 3 -2.90 16.44 0.13
N LEU A 4 -3.51 17.12 -0.84
CA LEU A 4 -4.61 16.61 -1.65
C LEU A 4 -4.28 15.31 -2.40
N MET A 5 -3.06 15.18 -2.95
CA MET A 5 -2.62 13.95 -3.62
C MET A 5 -2.45 12.80 -2.63
N ALA A 6 -1.93 13.08 -1.43
CA ALA A 6 -1.82 12.08 -0.37
C ALA A 6 -3.21 11.59 0.09
N LEU A 7 -4.17 12.52 0.23
CA LEU A 7 -5.55 12.18 0.54
C LEU A 7 -6.21 11.35 -0.57
N LEU A 8 -5.99 11.71 -1.83
CA LEU A 8 -6.48 10.94 -2.98
C LEU A 8 -5.90 9.52 -3.00
N ILE A 9 -4.61 9.35 -2.68
CA ILE A 9 -3.99 8.02 -2.54
C ILE A 9 -4.72 7.20 -1.48
N GLY A 10 -5.04 7.80 -0.32
CA GLY A 10 -5.78 7.12 0.75
C GLY A 10 -7.17 6.65 0.30
N ILE A 11 -7.92 7.50 -0.40
CA ILE A 11 -9.25 7.15 -0.95
C ILE A 11 -9.13 6.01 -1.96
N LEU A 12 -8.21 6.12 -2.92
CA LEU A 12 -8.00 5.10 -3.94
C LEU A 12 -7.55 3.77 -3.33
N LEU A 13 -6.69 3.81 -2.30
CA LEU A 13 -6.23 2.62 -1.60
C LEU A 13 -7.39 1.92 -0.86
N ALA A 14 -8.26 2.66 -0.19
CA ALA A 14 -9.43 2.09 0.48
C ALA A 14 -10.40 1.43 -0.50
N LEU A 15 -10.68 2.08 -1.64
CA LEU A 15 -11.50 1.49 -2.71
C LEU A 15 -10.86 0.24 -3.32
N PHE A 16 -9.55 0.28 -3.57
CA PHE A 16 -8.78 -0.86 -4.04
C PHE A 16 -8.88 -2.05 -3.08
N ILE A 17 -8.67 -1.82 -1.78
CA ILE A 17 -8.79 -2.87 -0.75
C ILE A 17 -10.19 -3.47 -0.73
N HIS A 18 -11.24 -2.64 -0.79
CA HIS A 18 -12.62 -3.10 -0.77
C HIS A 18 -12.99 -3.93 -2.01
N LEU A 19 -12.66 -3.45 -3.21
CA LEU A 19 -12.98 -4.15 -4.46
C LEU A 19 -12.23 -5.48 -4.59
N ASN A 20 -10.96 -5.52 -4.19
CA ASN A 20 -10.18 -6.76 -4.18
C ASN A 20 -10.73 -7.77 -3.16
N GLY A 21 -11.10 -7.28 -1.97
CA GLY A 21 -11.76 -8.08 -0.94
C GLY A 21 -13.06 -8.70 -1.44
N LEU A 22 -13.93 -7.91 -2.08
CA LEU A 22 -15.15 -8.42 -2.71
C LEU A 22 -14.86 -9.46 -3.79
N LEU A 23 -13.90 -9.20 -4.69
CA LEU A 23 -13.54 -10.16 -5.73
C LEU A 23 -13.04 -11.49 -5.15
N SER A 24 -12.31 -11.45 -4.02
CA SER A 24 -11.83 -12.65 -3.33
C SER A 24 -12.95 -13.51 -2.74
N ILE A 25 -14.11 -12.93 -2.45
CA ILE A 25 -15.29 -13.66 -1.98
C ILE A 25 -15.94 -14.46 -3.12
N TYR A 26 -15.98 -13.89 -4.33
CA TYR A 26 -16.62 -14.51 -5.50
C TYR A 26 -15.72 -15.45 -6.30
N THR A 27 -14.41 -15.44 -6.03
CA THR A 27 -13.43 -16.30 -6.72
C THR A 27 -12.68 -17.14 -5.69
N ASP A 28 -11.49 -16.70 -5.32
CA ASP A 28 -10.71 -17.13 -4.16
C ASP A 28 -9.58 -16.12 -3.94
N VAL A 29 -8.83 -16.24 -2.84
CA VAL A 29 -7.74 -15.32 -2.47
C VAL A 29 -6.65 -15.24 -3.55
N TYR A 30 -6.30 -16.35 -4.18
CA TYR A 30 -5.18 -16.42 -5.14
C TYR A 30 -5.62 -15.97 -6.54
N SER A 31 -6.77 -16.47 -7.02
CA SER A 31 -7.31 -16.06 -8.32
C SER A 31 -7.65 -14.58 -8.34
N SER A 32 -8.23 -14.04 -7.26
CA SER A 32 -8.50 -12.59 -7.17
C SER A 32 -7.21 -11.77 -7.27
N SER A 33 -6.12 -12.17 -6.59
CA SER A 33 -4.83 -11.50 -6.69
C SER A 33 -4.28 -11.51 -8.13
N LEU A 34 -4.38 -12.65 -8.82
CA LEU A 34 -3.97 -12.77 -10.23
C LEU A 34 -4.78 -11.85 -11.14
N ILE A 35 -6.11 -11.84 -11.01
CA ILE A 35 -7.01 -11.02 -11.83
C ILE A 35 -6.71 -9.53 -11.66
N VAL A 36 -6.58 -9.05 -10.41
CA VAL A 36 -6.38 -7.60 -10.17
C VAL A 36 -5.00 -7.13 -10.64
N HIS A 37 -3.97 -7.98 -10.53
CA HIS A 37 -2.65 -7.66 -11.09
C HIS A 37 -2.64 -7.66 -12.61
N PHE A 38 -3.38 -8.58 -13.23
CA PHE A 38 -3.53 -8.60 -14.69
C PHE A 38 -4.25 -7.34 -15.20
N ILE A 39 -5.39 -6.97 -14.59
CA ILE A 39 -6.12 -5.74 -14.92
C ILE A 39 -5.26 -4.50 -14.64
N GLY A 40 -4.55 -4.48 -13.50
CA GLY A 40 -3.61 -3.42 -13.14
C GLY A 40 -2.48 -3.25 -14.17
N MET A 41 -1.95 -4.35 -14.70
CA MET A 41 -0.95 -4.34 -15.78
C MET A 41 -1.53 -3.69 -17.05
N LEU A 42 -2.74 -4.08 -17.48
CA LEU A 42 -3.40 -3.48 -18.64
C LEU A 42 -3.65 -1.97 -18.46
N GLY A 43 -4.07 -1.57 -17.26
CA GLY A 43 -4.22 -0.17 -16.88
C GLY A 43 -2.90 0.60 -16.96
N ALA A 44 -1.82 0.04 -16.39
CA ALA A 44 -0.49 0.65 -16.44
C ALA A 44 0.04 0.80 -17.87
N ILE A 45 -0.15 -0.20 -18.74
CA ILE A 45 0.20 -0.13 -20.16
C ILE A 45 -0.55 1.01 -20.85
N SER A 46 -1.84 1.16 -20.56
CA SER A 46 -2.69 2.20 -21.15
C SER A 46 -2.22 3.60 -20.74
N ILE A 47 -1.89 3.80 -19.46
CA ILE A 47 -1.34 5.07 -18.96
C ILE A 47 -0.03 5.43 -19.67
N VAL A 48 0.88 4.47 -19.82
CA VAL A 48 2.17 4.69 -20.51
C VAL A 48 1.94 5.09 -21.96
N LYS A 49 1.03 4.42 -22.67
CA LYS A 49 0.70 4.75 -24.07
C LYS A 49 0.08 6.14 -24.20
N LEU A 50 -0.86 6.50 -23.31
CA LEU A 50 -1.53 7.80 -23.34
C LEU A 50 -0.57 8.96 -23.03
N LYS A 51 0.43 8.74 -22.17
CA LYS A 51 1.42 9.78 -21.85
C LYS A 51 2.34 10.11 -23.02
N GLY A 52 2.61 9.15 -23.93
CA GLY A 52 3.42 9.35 -25.13
C GLY A 52 4.91 9.67 -24.89
N GLU A 53 5.35 9.77 -23.63
CA GLU A 53 6.73 10.09 -23.28
C GLU A 53 7.63 8.86 -23.36
N LYS A 54 8.70 8.94 -24.16
CA LYS A 54 9.78 7.95 -24.10
C LYS A 54 10.62 8.20 -22.85
N SER A 55 10.71 7.20 -21.97
CA SER A 55 11.58 7.27 -20.80
C SER A 55 13.03 7.47 -21.26
N LYS A 56 13.66 8.58 -20.83
CA LYS A 56 15.10 8.86 -21.06
C LYS A 56 16.00 8.17 -20.03
N LYS A 57 15.44 7.35 -19.13
CA LYS A 57 16.17 6.70 -18.04
C LYS A 57 16.78 5.37 -18.51
N GLN A 58 17.90 5.02 -17.90
CA GLN A 58 18.71 3.83 -18.23
C GLN A 58 17.86 2.55 -18.22
N ALA A 59 18.07 1.67 -19.21
CA ALA A 59 17.24 0.48 -19.40
C ALA A 59 17.52 -0.65 -18.39
N VAL A 60 18.66 -0.60 -17.71
CA VAL A 60 19.12 -1.65 -16.79
C VAL A 60 18.97 -1.15 -15.36
N TYR A 61 18.05 -1.78 -14.64
CA TYR A 61 17.83 -1.57 -13.21
C TYR A 61 18.28 -2.79 -12.42
N PRO A 62 18.73 -2.63 -11.16
CA PRO A 62 19.00 -3.76 -10.29
C PRO A 62 17.78 -4.66 -10.14
N PHE A 63 17.99 -5.99 -10.17
CA PHE A 63 16.90 -6.96 -10.17
C PHE A 63 15.95 -6.82 -8.95
N TYR A 64 16.49 -6.38 -7.81
CA TYR A 64 15.67 -6.18 -6.62
C TYR A 64 14.63 -5.07 -6.74
N PHE A 65 14.71 -4.15 -7.72
CA PHE A 65 13.64 -3.16 -7.97
C PHE A 65 12.34 -3.81 -8.45
N TYR A 66 12.42 -4.98 -9.11
CA TYR A 66 11.25 -5.72 -9.55
C TYR A 66 10.55 -6.46 -8.39
N SER A 67 11.19 -6.55 -7.21
CA SER A 67 10.58 -7.14 -6.01
C SER A 67 9.29 -6.43 -5.59
N GLY A 68 9.12 -5.15 -5.95
CA GLY A 68 7.88 -4.41 -5.72
C GLY A 68 6.64 -5.06 -6.34
N GLY A 69 6.77 -5.72 -7.49
CA GLY A 69 5.67 -6.48 -8.10
C GLY A 69 5.29 -7.72 -7.29
N VAL A 70 6.29 -8.45 -6.79
CA VAL A 70 6.08 -9.62 -5.93
C VAL A 70 5.46 -9.20 -4.60
N LEU A 71 5.96 -8.11 -3.99
CA LEU A 71 5.39 -7.53 -2.78
C LEU A 71 3.95 -7.07 -3.00
N GLY A 72 3.62 -6.46 -4.15
CA GLY A 72 2.25 -6.10 -4.51
C GLY A 72 1.31 -7.31 -4.52
N ALA A 73 1.72 -8.41 -5.15
CA ALA A 73 0.95 -9.65 -5.18
C ALA A 73 0.73 -10.23 -3.77
N LEU A 74 1.78 -10.26 -2.95
CA LEU A 74 1.71 -10.72 -1.57
C LEU A 74 0.81 -9.83 -0.71
N ILE A 75 0.91 -8.51 -0.85
CA ILE A 75 0.06 -7.54 -0.12
C ILE A 75 -1.41 -7.79 -0.44
N VAL A 76 -1.77 -8.02 -1.71
CA VAL A 76 -3.17 -8.30 -2.08
C VAL A 76 -3.64 -9.62 -1.48
N VAL A 77 -2.82 -10.68 -1.50
CA VAL A 77 -3.18 -11.97 -0.88
C VAL A 77 -3.42 -11.80 0.63
N VAL A 78 -2.48 -11.19 1.34
CA VAL A 78 -2.61 -10.97 2.79
C VAL A 78 -3.80 -10.07 3.11
N ASN A 79 -4.01 -9.00 2.32
CA ASN A 79 -5.15 -8.11 2.46
C ASN A 79 -6.48 -8.83 2.24
N ASN A 80 -6.59 -9.68 1.22
CA ASN A 80 -7.82 -10.42 0.94
C ASN A 80 -8.14 -11.42 2.06
N ILE A 81 -7.11 -12.06 2.63
CA ILE A 81 -7.26 -12.87 3.84
C ILE A 81 -7.75 -12.00 4.99
N SER A 82 -7.08 -10.89 5.31
CA SER A 82 -7.50 -10.00 6.41
C SER A 82 -8.91 -9.44 6.23
N PHE A 83 -9.28 -9.06 5.01
CA PHE A 83 -10.58 -8.51 4.67
C PHE A 83 -11.73 -9.46 5.01
N GLN A 84 -11.57 -10.76 4.75
CA GLN A 84 -12.59 -11.77 5.06
C GLN A 84 -12.88 -11.91 6.57
N TRP A 85 -11.92 -11.52 7.42
CA TRP A 85 -12.00 -11.71 8.88
C TRP A 85 -12.33 -10.41 9.62
N LEU A 86 -11.82 -9.27 9.13
CA LEU A 86 -11.85 -7.99 9.85
C LEU A 86 -12.75 -6.93 9.20
N GLY A 87 -13.20 -7.15 7.96
CA GLY A 87 -13.87 -6.12 7.15
C GLY A 87 -12.93 -4.98 6.73
N VAL A 88 -13.46 -4.01 5.97
CA VAL A 88 -12.64 -2.92 5.37
C VAL A 88 -11.99 -2.04 6.43
N SER A 89 -12.79 -1.50 7.37
CA SER A 89 -12.37 -0.41 8.24
C SER A 89 -11.22 -0.82 9.17
N VAL A 90 -11.34 -2.00 9.79
CA VAL A 90 -10.30 -2.55 10.68
C VAL A 90 -9.05 -2.94 9.87
N THR A 91 -9.23 -3.56 8.69
CA THR A 91 -8.10 -3.92 7.81
C THR A 91 -7.28 -2.68 7.41
N VAL A 92 -7.93 -1.60 6.97
CA VAL A 92 -7.25 -0.35 6.59
C VAL A 92 -6.54 0.28 7.79
N ALA A 93 -7.16 0.27 8.97
CA ALA A 93 -6.55 0.81 10.19
C ALA A 93 -5.24 0.09 10.56
N PHE A 94 -5.23 -1.25 10.52
CA PHE A 94 -4.02 -2.03 10.76
C PHE A 94 -2.97 -1.86 9.66
N ILE A 95 -3.37 -1.74 8.40
CA ILE A 95 -2.45 -1.44 7.28
C ILE A 95 -1.76 -0.11 7.52
N LEU A 96 -2.50 0.94 7.89
CA LEU A 96 -1.93 2.26 8.17
C LEU A 96 -0.95 2.20 9.35
N LEU A 97 -1.29 1.49 10.43
CA LEU A 97 -0.41 1.29 11.57
C LEU A 97 0.90 0.59 11.16
N GLY A 98 0.81 -0.46 10.35
CA GLY A 98 1.97 -1.16 9.81
C GLY A 98 2.83 -0.30 8.89
N GLN A 99 2.21 0.51 8.03
CA GLN A 99 2.90 1.45 7.14
C GLN A 99 3.69 2.51 7.94
N ILE A 100 3.09 3.06 9.00
CA ILE A 100 3.75 3.99 9.90
C ILE A 100 4.92 3.29 10.59
N ALA A 101 4.71 2.13 11.22
CA ALA A 101 5.77 1.41 11.90
C ALA A 101 6.96 1.09 10.96
N ALA A 102 6.67 0.65 9.73
CA ALA A 102 7.68 0.41 8.72
C ALA A 102 8.41 1.69 8.30
N SER A 103 7.69 2.81 8.10
CA SER A 103 8.32 4.09 7.75
C SER A 103 9.25 4.58 8.85
N LEU A 104 8.88 4.43 10.12
CA LEU A 104 9.73 4.76 11.26
C LEU A 104 11.07 4.02 11.23
N VAL A 105 11.03 2.73 10.93
CA VAL A 105 12.25 1.91 10.82
C VAL A 105 13.07 2.34 9.61
N VAL A 106 12.45 2.43 8.44
CA VAL A 106 13.15 2.76 7.20
C VAL A 106 13.80 4.16 7.26
N ASP A 107 13.07 5.15 7.77
CA ASP A 107 13.51 6.54 7.82
C ASP A 107 14.61 6.78 8.86
N ASN A 108 14.48 6.20 10.07
CA ASN A 108 15.49 6.37 11.13
C ASN A 108 16.81 5.68 10.79
N PHE A 109 16.74 4.48 10.20
CA PHE A 109 17.94 3.71 9.85
C PHE A 109 18.51 4.08 8.48
N GLY A 110 17.77 4.80 7.63
CA GLY A 110 18.20 5.15 6.27
C GLY A 110 18.31 3.91 5.38
N LEU A 111 17.40 2.95 5.56
CA LEU A 111 17.41 1.69 4.83
C LEU A 111 17.18 1.94 3.34
N LEU A 112 17.58 0.98 2.50
CA LEU A 112 17.41 1.02 1.04
C LEU A 112 18.14 2.20 0.35
N GLY A 113 19.21 2.71 0.98
CA GLY A 113 20.00 3.82 0.44
C GLY A 113 19.32 5.18 0.59
N MET A 114 18.26 5.27 1.40
CA MET A 114 17.59 6.54 1.68
C MET A 114 18.38 7.39 2.67
N LYS A 115 18.26 8.72 2.54
CA LYS A 115 18.79 9.65 3.54
C LYS A 115 18.05 9.41 4.86
N LYS A 116 18.79 9.32 5.96
CA LYS A 116 18.20 9.25 7.30
C LYS A 116 17.31 10.47 7.54
N ILE A 117 16.06 10.24 7.89
CA ILE A 117 15.09 11.28 8.26
C ILE A 117 14.79 11.05 9.75
N PRO A 118 15.46 11.78 10.66
CA PRO A 118 15.23 11.60 12.08
C PRO A 118 13.79 11.96 12.43
N GLN A 119 13.14 11.07 13.16
CA GLN A 119 11.86 11.31 13.79
C GLN A 119 11.90 12.55 14.68
N LYS A 120 10.93 13.44 14.48
CA LYS A 120 10.74 14.59 15.36
C LYS A 120 9.86 14.19 16.54
N MET A 121 10.23 14.62 17.74
CA MET A 121 9.46 14.32 18.96
C MET A 121 8.03 14.89 18.89
N GLU A 122 7.80 15.96 18.10
CA GLU A 122 6.47 16.53 17.90
C GLU A 122 5.48 15.58 17.18
N GLN A 123 5.96 14.53 16.50
CA GLN A 123 5.11 13.57 15.77
C GLN A 123 4.61 12.42 16.67
N VAL A 124 5.28 12.18 17.81
CA VAL A 124 4.98 11.07 18.73
C VAL A 124 3.52 11.09 19.22
N PRO A 125 2.94 12.23 19.64
CA PRO A 125 1.53 12.27 20.03
C PRO A 125 0.58 11.85 18.91
N GLY A 126 0.89 12.19 17.66
CA GLY A 126 0.11 11.80 16.49
C GLY A 126 0.10 10.28 16.30
N PHE A 127 1.25 9.62 16.43
CA PHE A 127 1.33 8.16 16.35
C PHE A 127 0.57 7.47 17.48
N LEU A 128 0.67 7.99 18.71
CA LEU A 128 -0.07 7.46 19.85
C LEU A 128 -1.59 7.54 19.63
N LEU A 129 -2.08 8.66 19.09
CA LEU A 129 -3.50 8.83 18.75
C LEU A 129 -3.97 7.84 17.68
N ILE A 130 -3.15 7.58 16.65
CA ILE A 130 -3.47 6.59 15.62
C ILE A 130 -3.56 5.20 16.23
N ILE A 131 -2.58 4.80 17.04
CA ILE A 131 -2.57 3.49 17.73
C ILE A 131 -3.82 3.35 18.62
N LEU A 132 -4.14 4.37 19.41
CA LEU A 132 -5.32 4.39 20.26
C LEU A 132 -6.60 4.21 19.43
N GLY A 133 -6.70 4.92 18.29
CA GLY A 133 -7.82 4.79 17.36
C GLY A 133 -7.98 3.36 16.83
N VAL A 134 -6.89 2.72 16.42
CA VAL A 134 -6.92 1.31 15.96
C VAL A 134 -7.38 0.37 17.09
N ILE A 135 -6.90 0.57 18.32
CA ILE A 135 -7.30 -0.24 19.48
C ILE A 135 -8.81 -0.09 19.75
N ILE A 136 -9.34 1.13 19.71
CA ILE A 136 -10.77 1.37 19.92
C ILE A 136 -11.61 0.69 18.84
N MET A 137 -11.20 0.78 17.56
CA MET A 137 -11.87 0.11 16.43
C MET A 137 -11.83 -1.42 16.52
N MET A 138 -10.90 -1.99 17.28
CA MET A 138 -10.80 -3.43 17.48
C MET A 138 -11.74 -3.94 18.58
N ILE A 139 -12.04 -3.09 19.58
CA ILE A 139 -12.86 -3.46 20.74
C ILE A 139 -14.36 -3.23 20.47
N GLY A 140 -14.70 -2.24 19.63
CA GLY A 140 -16.07 -1.90 19.25
C GLY A 140 -16.55 -2.70 18.04
#